data_AF-A0A960D3T4-F1
#
_entry.id   AF-A0A960D3T4-F1
#
_cell.length_a   1.000
_cell.length_b   1.000
_cell.length_c   1.000
_cell.angle_alpha   90.00
_cell.angle_beta   90.00
_cell.angle_gamma   90.00
#
_symmetry.space_group_name_H-M   'P 1'
#
loop_
_entity.id
_entity.type
_entity.pdbx_description
1 polymer ?
#
loop_
_entity_poly.entity_id
_entity_poly.type
_entity_poly.pdbx_seq_one_letter_code
_entity_poly.pdbx_strand_id
1 'polypeptide(L)'
;VENGHTTFLELAPNPVALMQVGLTTAAAGLHDGQLIATLAKKQDEVESMVAAMAQLYVYGHDLDVRSLFGPGDYADIPPTRFKRKEHWLNAQFSADGSSMMPGSHVATPDGRHVWEYAAQGQTDLAALVKAAAAQVLPDATLTASEQRAVPGDGARLVTTLTRHPGGASVQVHARIDESFTLVYDAVVARAGTAAALPAAVATGVAVAEPVSGATPAEPEDDAEILQDNLTAGAGLAAGFAKWSPDSGETVHDRLAAIVGGAMGYEPEDLPWEVPLIELGLDSLMAVRIKNRVEYDFDLPPIQLTAVRDANLYAVEKLIEYAIEHRDEVEDLAEAQKGKTAEEIAAEQAELMGGASTVAELEAKLADAGHPIAAPGSDVA
;
A
#
# COMPACT_ATOMS: atom_id res chain seq x y z
N VAL A 1 6.03 32.99 20.80
CA VAL A 1 5.11 31.96 20.28
C VAL A 1 3.94 32.57 19.54
N GLU A 2 3.13 33.43 20.18
CA GLU A 2 1.94 34.06 19.54
C GLU A 2 2.24 34.78 18.20
N ASN A 3 3.43 35.38 18.07
CA ASN A 3 3.88 36.03 16.83
C ASN A 3 4.61 35.09 15.84
N GLY A 4 4.54 33.78 16.03
CA GLY A 4 5.17 32.77 15.16
C GLY A 4 6.65 32.49 15.42
N HIS A 5 7.24 33.03 16.50
CA HIS A 5 8.63 32.72 16.87
C HIS A 5 8.76 31.33 17.50
N THR A 6 9.64 30.50 16.94
CA THR A 6 9.90 29.09 17.35
C THR A 6 11.31 28.82 17.85
N THR A 7 12.28 29.73 17.63
CA THR A 7 13.67 29.61 18.10
C THR A 7 14.00 30.73 19.09
N PHE A 8 14.65 30.37 20.20
CA PHE A 8 15.03 31.26 21.29
C PHE A 8 16.52 31.10 21.59
N LEU A 9 17.25 32.21 21.45
CA LEU A 9 18.69 32.28 21.70
C LEU A 9 18.95 33.03 23.01
N GLU A 10 19.67 32.41 23.94
CA GLU A 10 20.09 33.07 25.18
C GLU A 10 21.52 33.60 25.07
N LEU A 11 21.66 34.93 25.11
CA LEU A 11 22.94 35.64 25.11
C LEU A 11 23.45 35.80 26.55
N ALA A 12 24.14 34.78 27.07
CA ALA A 12 24.66 34.76 28.43
C ALA A 12 25.97 33.95 28.52
N PRO A 13 26.84 34.22 29.52
CA PRO A 13 28.04 33.41 29.78
C PRO A 13 27.72 31.99 30.27
N ASN A 14 26.48 31.76 30.69
CA ASN A 14 25.93 30.44 31.04
C ASN A 14 24.40 30.53 30.96
N PRO A 15 23.69 29.54 30.38
CA PRO A 15 22.25 29.61 30.23
C PRO A 15 21.54 29.48 31.58
N VAL A 16 20.55 30.34 31.82
CA VAL A 16 19.72 30.35 33.02
C VAL A 16 18.23 30.51 32.69
N ALA A 17 17.88 31.05 31.53
CA ALA A 17 16.52 31.34 31.13
C ALA A 17 15.92 30.26 30.22
N LEU A 18 16.72 29.54 29.43
CA LEU A 18 16.23 28.58 28.42
C LEU A 18 15.21 27.57 28.98
N MET A 19 15.43 27.01 30.17
CA MET A 19 14.49 26.06 30.77
C MET A 19 13.11 26.70 31.02
N GLN A 20 13.08 27.93 31.53
CA GLN A 20 11.83 28.65 31.79
C GLN A 20 11.14 29.06 30.49
N VAL A 21 11.93 29.43 29.48
CA VAL A 21 11.43 29.67 28.11
C VAL A 21 10.79 28.41 27.56
N GLY A 22 11.45 27.25 27.66
CA GLY A 22 10.94 25.96 27.20
C GLY A 22 9.61 25.56 27.86
N LEU A 23 9.49 25.72 29.18
CA LEU A 23 8.23 25.46 29.88
C LEU A 23 7.10 26.39 29.41
N THR A 24 7.43 27.66 29.17
CA THR A 24 6.46 28.66 28.70
C THR A 24 6.04 28.39 27.26
N THR A 25 6.96 27.98 26.40
CA THR A 25 6.66 27.64 25.00
C THR A 25 5.79 26.39 24.93
N ALA A 26 6.12 25.35 25.70
CA ALA A 26 5.33 24.13 25.78
C ALA A 26 3.90 24.40 26.29
N ALA A 27 3.75 25.22 27.33
CA ALA A 27 2.44 25.62 27.84
C ALA A 27 1.62 26.45 26.83
N ALA A 28 2.30 27.13 25.90
CA ALA A 28 1.68 27.87 24.80
C ALA A 28 1.44 27.01 23.54
N GLY A 29 1.64 25.68 23.61
CA GLY A 29 1.43 24.74 22.51
C GLY A 29 2.61 24.57 21.55
N LEU A 30 3.77 25.15 21.87
CA LEU A 30 5.02 24.92 21.12
C LEU A 30 5.92 23.98 21.92
N HIS A 31 5.75 22.68 21.68
CA HIS A 31 6.51 21.62 22.36
C HIS A 31 7.97 21.55 21.88
N ASP A 32 8.20 21.73 20.58
CA ASP A 32 9.53 21.62 19.96
C ASP A 32 10.19 22.99 19.68
N GLY A 33 10.06 23.90 20.64
CA GLY A 33 10.75 25.19 20.59
C GLY A 33 12.27 25.01 20.66
N GLN A 34 13.00 25.63 19.73
CA GLN A 34 14.46 25.51 19.69
C GLN A 34 15.11 26.43 20.71
N LEU A 35 15.85 25.86 21.66
CA LEU A 35 16.48 26.56 22.79
C LEU A 35 18.00 26.53 22.63
N ILE A 36 18.59 27.65 22.22
CA ILE A 36 20.01 27.73 21.87
C ILE A 36 20.74 28.58 22.91
N ALA A 37 21.79 28.04 23.53
CA ALA A 37 22.67 28.78 24.44
C ALA A 37 23.90 29.28 23.67
N THR A 38 24.36 30.52 23.94
CA THR A 38 25.60 31.01 23.33
C THR A 38 26.87 30.49 23.98
N LEU A 39 26.87 30.37 25.32
CA LEU A 39 28.03 29.95 26.11
C LEU A 39 27.56 29.11 27.30
N ALA A 40 28.39 28.17 27.74
CA ALA A 40 28.12 27.35 28.91
C ALA A 40 29.38 27.17 29.79
N LYS A 41 29.15 26.92 31.07
CA LYS A 41 30.24 26.77 32.04
C LYS A 41 31.16 25.59 31.68
N LYS A 42 32.48 25.82 31.77
CA LYS A 42 33.53 24.82 31.47
C LYS A 42 33.54 24.34 30.02
N GLN A 43 33.03 25.13 29.09
CA GLN A 43 33.14 24.88 27.66
C GLN A 43 34.03 25.95 27.01
N ASP A 44 34.60 25.65 25.85
CA ASP A 44 35.35 26.62 25.07
C ASP A 44 34.39 27.67 24.49
N GLU A 45 34.73 28.95 24.67
CA GLU A 45 33.85 30.06 24.31
C GLU A 45 33.68 30.19 22.79
N VAL A 46 34.76 29.96 22.03
CA VAL A 46 34.76 30.08 20.57
C VAL A 46 33.96 28.94 19.94
N GLU A 47 34.22 27.71 20.39
CA GLU A 47 33.50 26.52 19.94
C GLU A 47 32.01 26.61 20.27
N SER A 48 31.66 27.07 21.48
CA SER A 48 30.25 27.26 21.89
C SER A 48 29.52 28.26 20.99
N MET A 49 30.16 29.39 20.69
CA MET A 49 29.58 30.41 19.81
C MET A 49 29.42 29.88 18.37
N VAL A 50 30.42 29.17 17.84
CA VAL A 50 30.36 28.55 16.50
C VAL A 50 29.25 27.50 16.44
N ALA A 51 29.08 26.68 17.48
CA ALA A 51 28.01 25.71 17.59
C ALA A 51 26.62 26.38 17.62
N ALA A 52 26.46 27.48 18.38
CA ALA A 52 25.21 28.23 18.42
C ALA A 52 24.86 28.81 17.03
N MET A 53 25.83 29.37 16.31
CA MET A 53 25.63 29.84 14.93
C MET A 53 25.30 28.69 13.98
N ALA A 54 25.95 27.53 14.11
CA ALA A 54 25.63 26.36 13.31
C ALA A 54 24.20 25.87 13.56
N GLN A 55 23.73 25.84 14.82
CA GLN A 55 22.36 25.49 15.16
C GLN A 55 21.35 26.46 14.55
N LEU A 56 21.60 27.77 14.65
CA LEU A 56 20.77 28.79 14.01
C LEU A 56 20.69 28.58 12.49
N TYR A 57 21.81 28.27 11.83
CA TYR A 57 21.84 27.99 10.38
C TYR A 57 21.03 26.74 10.01
N VAL A 58 21.19 25.65 10.78
CA VAL A 58 20.44 24.40 10.56
C VAL A 58 18.93 24.61 10.73
N TYR A 59 18.52 25.48 11.66
CA TYR A 59 17.12 25.87 11.84
C TYR A 59 16.65 26.98 10.89
N GLY A 60 17.42 27.28 9.83
CA GLY A 60 16.98 28.14 8.73
C GLY A 60 17.08 29.63 9.00
N HIS A 61 17.80 30.05 10.05
CA HIS A 61 18.04 31.48 10.29
C HIS A 61 19.05 32.03 9.29
N ASP A 62 18.81 33.26 8.83
CA ASP A 62 19.69 33.96 7.90
C ASP A 62 20.98 34.39 8.62
N LEU A 63 22.06 33.64 8.38
CA LEU A 63 23.38 33.90 8.93
C LEU A 63 24.37 34.18 7.83
N ASP A 64 25.05 35.32 7.93
CA ASP A 64 26.16 35.64 7.05
C ASP A 64 27.44 34.96 7.52
N VAL A 65 27.65 33.70 7.10
CA VAL A 65 28.87 32.93 7.42
C VAL A 65 30.17 33.62 6.98
N ARG A 66 30.12 34.58 6.04
CA ARG A 66 31.31 35.33 5.61
C ARG A 66 31.83 36.24 6.72
N SER A 67 31.03 36.57 7.73
CA SER A 67 31.50 37.34 8.89
C SER A 67 32.51 36.56 9.73
N LEU A 68 32.53 35.22 9.65
CA LEU A 68 33.47 34.36 10.39
C LEU A 68 34.76 34.10 9.62
N PHE A 69 34.66 33.89 8.31
CA PHE A 69 35.78 33.43 7.49
C PHE A 69 36.36 34.51 6.55
N GLY A 70 35.71 35.66 6.42
CA GLY A 70 36.05 36.67 5.43
C GLY A 70 35.60 36.29 4.00
N PRO A 71 35.96 37.09 2.98
CA PRO A 71 35.50 36.87 1.61
C PRO A 71 36.03 35.58 0.97
N GLY A 72 37.25 35.14 1.30
CA GLY A 72 37.83 33.87 0.86
C GLY A 72 37.83 33.60 -0.66
N ASP A 73 38.32 32.42 -1.03
CA ASP A 73 38.12 31.84 -2.38
C ASP A 73 37.15 30.65 -2.26
N TYR A 74 36.52 30.27 -3.37
CA TYR A 74 35.63 29.10 -3.40
C TYR A 74 36.42 27.78 -3.42
N ALA A 75 36.01 26.83 -2.58
CA ALA A 75 36.52 25.46 -2.61
C ALA A 75 35.74 24.58 -3.60
N ASP A 76 36.41 23.60 -4.20
CA ASP A 76 35.76 22.56 -5.02
C ASP A 76 35.09 21.52 -4.11
N ILE A 77 33.80 21.71 -3.82
CA ILE A 77 33.01 20.83 -2.95
C ILE A 77 32.23 19.79 -3.76
N PRO A 78 32.02 18.57 -3.21
CA PRO A 78 31.14 17.59 -3.85
C PRO A 78 29.74 18.18 -4.10
N PRO A 79 29.12 17.90 -5.26
CA PRO A 79 27.77 18.37 -5.55
C PRO A 79 26.74 17.68 -4.65
N THR A 80 25.54 18.27 -4.55
CA THR A 80 24.40 17.69 -3.83
C THR A 80 24.11 16.26 -4.32
N ARG A 81 24.18 15.29 -3.40
CA ARG A 81 23.84 13.91 -3.69
C ARG A 81 22.33 13.72 -3.61
N PHE A 82 21.65 13.81 -4.75
CA PHE A 82 20.23 13.49 -4.83
C PHE A 82 19.96 12.00 -4.50
N LYS A 83 18.93 11.75 -3.68
CA LYS A 83 18.30 10.43 -3.54
C LYS A 83 17.47 10.18 -4.80
N ARG A 84 17.93 9.29 -5.69
CA ARG A 84 17.29 9.03 -6.98
C ARG A 84 16.27 7.90 -6.83
N LYS A 85 15.02 8.17 -7.18
CA LYS A 85 13.97 7.17 -7.41
C LYS A 85 13.69 7.10 -8.92
N GLU A 86 13.30 5.93 -9.42
CA GLU A 86 12.98 5.76 -10.83
C GLU A 86 11.59 6.34 -11.09
N HIS A 87 11.53 7.39 -11.91
CA HIS A 87 10.29 7.98 -12.38
C HIS A 87 10.21 7.81 -13.90
N TRP A 88 10.07 6.56 -14.34
CA TRP A 88 9.91 6.21 -15.76
C TRP A 88 8.54 5.58 -16.01
N LEU A 89 7.84 6.06 -17.04
CA LEU A 89 6.59 5.46 -17.48
C LEU A 89 6.90 4.25 -18.35
N ASN A 90 6.52 3.06 -17.89
CA ASN A 90 6.59 1.82 -18.67
C ASN A 90 5.47 1.74 -19.73
N ALA A 91 5.42 2.73 -20.62
CA ALA A 91 4.49 2.76 -21.73
C ALA A 91 5.13 2.13 -22.97
N GLN A 92 4.63 0.97 -23.38
CA GLN A 92 5.06 0.30 -24.61
C GLN A 92 4.14 0.73 -25.75
N PHE A 93 4.60 1.68 -26.56
CA PHE A 93 3.90 2.07 -27.78
C PHE A 93 4.26 1.09 -28.91
N SER A 94 3.36 0.16 -29.24
CA SER A 94 3.53 -0.65 -30.45
C SER A 94 2.95 0.10 -31.65
N ALA A 95 3.83 0.53 -32.56
CA ALA A 95 3.41 1.15 -33.83
C ALA A 95 2.64 0.19 -34.76
N ASP A 96 2.70 -1.12 -34.49
CA ASP A 96 2.19 -2.20 -35.33
C ASP A 96 0.86 -2.80 -34.80
N GLY A 97 0.16 -2.15 -33.87
CA GLY A 97 -1.13 -2.61 -33.34
C GLY A 97 -1.09 -3.91 -32.53
N SER A 98 0.09 -4.52 -32.35
CA SER A 98 0.28 -5.78 -31.62
C SER A 98 0.03 -5.66 -30.12
N SER A 99 0.00 -4.45 -29.55
CA SER A 99 -0.33 -4.22 -28.13
C SER A 99 -1.83 -4.23 -27.83
N MET A 100 -2.70 -4.17 -28.85
CA MET A 100 -4.15 -4.13 -28.68
C MET A 100 -4.73 -5.49 -29.07
N MET A 101 -5.50 -6.12 -28.19
CA MET A 101 -6.15 -7.41 -28.50
C MET A 101 -7.08 -7.27 -29.72
N PRO A 102 -7.03 -8.17 -30.73
CA PRO A 102 -6.30 -9.44 -30.79
C PRO A 102 -4.89 -9.41 -31.38
N GLY A 103 -4.33 -8.23 -31.65
CA GLY A 103 -2.98 -8.02 -32.17
C GLY A 103 -2.94 -7.65 -33.66
N SER A 104 -1.73 -7.59 -34.21
CA SER A 104 -1.49 -7.34 -35.64
C SER A 104 -2.00 -8.53 -36.47
N HIS A 105 -2.73 -8.28 -37.56
CA HIS A 105 -3.46 -9.32 -38.32
C HIS A 105 -2.87 -9.55 -39.72
N VAL A 106 -2.70 -10.83 -40.09
CA VAL A 106 -2.37 -11.26 -41.45
C VAL A 106 -3.31 -12.38 -41.89
N ALA A 107 -3.95 -12.19 -43.05
CA ALA A 107 -4.69 -13.25 -43.73
C ALA A 107 -3.77 -13.96 -44.73
N THR A 108 -3.73 -15.29 -44.69
CA THR A 108 -2.87 -16.11 -45.57
C THR A 108 -3.66 -16.62 -46.79
N PRO A 109 -2.99 -16.89 -47.93
CA PRO A 109 -3.66 -17.35 -49.15
C PRO A 109 -4.40 -18.70 -49.03
N ASP A 110 -4.05 -19.51 -48.02
CA ASP A 110 -4.71 -20.79 -47.72
C ASP A 110 -5.97 -20.63 -46.85
N GLY A 111 -6.38 -19.39 -46.56
CA GLY A 111 -7.61 -19.08 -45.82
C GLY A 111 -7.47 -19.11 -44.30
N ARG A 112 -6.23 -19.22 -43.77
CA ARG A 112 -5.96 -19.01 -42.35
C ARG A 112 -5.85 -17.52 -42.04
N HIS A 113 -6.09 -17.19 -40.79
CA HIS A 113 -5.87 -15.85 -40.24
C HIS A 113 -4.94 -15.97 -39.05
N VAL A 114 -3.91 -15.14 -39.00
CA VAL A 114 -2.89 -15.15 -37.95
C VAL A 114 -2.83 -13.77 -37.30
N TRP A 115 -2.77 -13.75 -35.97
CA TRP A 115 -2.54 -12.53 -35.20
C TRP A 115 -1.31 -12.67 -34.32
N GLU A 116 -0.50 -11.61 -34.20
CA GLU A 116 0.54 -11.49 -33.17
C GLU A 116 0.12 -10.44 -32.14
N TYR A 117 -0.03 -10.89 -30.88
CA TYR A 117 -0.40 -10.07 -29.74
C TYR A 117 0.72 -10.06 -28.70
N ALA A 118 1.20 -8.88 -28.35
CA ALA A 118 2.16 -8.64 -27.27
C ALA A 118 1.38 -8.35 -25.99
N ALA A 119 1.19 -9.39 -25.17
CA ALA A 119 0.47 -9.27 -23.90
C ALA A 119 1.15 -8.29 -22.95
N GLN A 120 0.34 -7.49 -22.25
CA GLN A 120 0.76 -6.77 -21.04
C GLN A 120 0.14 -7.49 -19.85
N GLY A 121 0.94 -8.19 -19.05
CA GLY A 121 0.42 -8.96 -17.94
C GLY A 121 -0.16 -10.32 -18.34
N GLN A 122 -0.90 -10.92 -17.40
CA GLN A 122 -1.65 -12.15 -17.61
C GLN A 122 -2.83 -11.90 -18.56
N THR A 123 -2.88 -12.64 -19.66
CA THR A 123 -3.92 -12.47 -20.71
C THR A 123 -5.04 -13.49 -20.57
N ASP A 124 -6.28 -13.04 -20.69
CA ASP A 124 -7.44 -13.93 -20.90
C ASP A 124 -7.41 -14.51 -22.33
N LEU A 125 -7.05 -15.80 -22.41
CA LEU A 125 -6.95 -16.54 -23.67
C LEU A 125 -8.33 -16.74 -24.35
N ALA A 126 -9.41 -16.84 -23.58
CA ALA A 126 -10.75 -16.98 -24.13
C ALA A 126 -11.24 -15.67 -24.76
N ALA A 127 -10.95 -14.53 -24.11
CA ALA A 127 -11.21 -13.21 -24.67
C ALA A 127 -10.39 -12.97 -25.95
N LEU A 128 -9.11 -13.36 -25.97
CA LEU A 128 -8.24 -13.28 -27.14
C LEU A 128 -8.81 -14.07 -28.34
N VAL A 129 -9.27 -15.30 -28.10
CA VAL A 129 -9.91 -16.13 -29.14
C VAL A 129 -11.20 -15.50 -29.65
N LYS A 130 -12.06 -14.98 -28.76
CA LYS A 130 -13.32 -14.31 -29.15
C LYS A 130 -13.04 -13.06 -30.00
N ALA A 131 -12.07 -12.24 -29.58
CA ALA A 131 -11.67 -11.03 -30.30
C ALA A 131 -11.13 -11.35 -31.71
N ALA A 132 -10.27 -12.37 -31.84
CA ALA A 132 -9.76 -12.82 -33.13
C ALA A 132 -10.88 -13.42 -34.01
N ALA A 133 -11.76 -14.24 -33.43
CA ALA A 133 -12.87 -14.86 -34.16
C ALA A 133 -13.86 -13.84 -34.70
N ALA A 134 -14.20 -12.79 -33.93
CA ALA A 134 -15.14 -11.75 -34.34
C ALA A 134 -14.69 -10.97 -35.58
N GLN A 135 -13.38 -10.83 -35.82
CA GLN A 135 -12.85 -10.18 -37.04
C GLN A 135 -13.08 -11.01 -38.31
N VAL A 136 -13.25 -12.33 -38.18
CA VAL A 136 -13.34 -13.27 -39.31
C VAL A 136 -14.76 -13.80 -39.51
N LEU A 137 -15.44 -14.10 -38.41
CA LEU A 137 -16.79 -14.63 -38.33
C LEU A 137 -17.59 -13.70 -37.41
N PRO A 138 -18.38 -12.78 -37.97
CA PRO A 138 -19.32 -11.99 -37.18
C PRO A 138 -20.23 -12.92 -36.37
N ASP A 139 -20.46 -12.56 -35.11
CA ASP A 139 -21.29 -13.32 -34.16
C ASP A 139 -20.76 -14.73 -33.82
N ALA A 140 -19.43 -14.92 -33.87
CA ALA A 140 -18.80 -16.15 -33.43
C ALA A 140 -18.94 -16.34 -31.92
N THR A 141 -19.38 -17.53 -31.50
CA THR A 141 -19.42 -17.96 -30.10
C THR A 141 -18.38 -19.05 -29.86
N LEU A 142 -17.68 -18.96 -28.74
CA LEU A 142 -16.76 -20.00 -28.29
C LEU A 142 -17.58 -21.23 -27.85
N THR A 143 -17.38 -22.37 -28.51
CA THR A 143 -18.16 -23.60 -28.28
C THR A 143 -17.42 -24.66 -27.48
N ALA A 144 -16.11 -24.76 -27.67
CA ALA A 144 -15.25 -25.66 -26.93
C ALA A 144 -13.86 -25.06 -26.81
N SER A 145 -13.16 -25.38 -25.73
CA SER A 145 -11.79 -24.94 -25.52
C SER A 145 -11.02 -25.90 -24.60
N GLU A 146 -9.72 -26.01 -24.82
CA GLU A 146 -8.78 -26.76 -24.02
C GLU A 146 -7.55 -25.87 -23.76
N GLN A 147 -7.28 -25.56 -22.50
CA GLN A 147 -6.03 -24.89 -22.10
C GLN A 147 -4.95 -25.94 -21.83
N ARG A 148 -3.84 -25.86 -22.56
CA ARG A 148 -2.74 -26.84 -22.51
C ARG A 148 -1.55 -26.37 -21.69
N ALA A 149 -1.34 -25.07 -21.61
CA ALA A 149 -0.27 -24.46 -20.84
C ALA A 149 -0.64 -23.02 -20.44
N VAL A 150 0.10 -22.47 -19.47
CA VAL A 150 -0.02 -21.08 -19.04
C VAL A 150 1.12 -20.28 -19.69
N PRO A 151 0.82 -19.24 -20.49
CA PRO A 151 1.85 -18.34 -21.01
C PRO A 151 2.58 -17.63 -19.87
N GLY A 152 3.89 -17.38 -20.05
CA GLY A 152 4.63 -16.51 -19.15
C GLY A 152 4.12 -15.07 -19.21
N ASP A 153 4.42 -14.29 -18.17
CA ASP A 153 4.04 -12.88 -18.13
C ASP A 153 4.70 -12.10 -19.29
N GLY A 154 3.93 -11.25 -19.96
CA GLY A 154 4.38 -10.52 -21.14
C GLY A 154 4.70 -11.36 -22.39
N ALA A 155 4.30 -12.64 -22.42
CA ALA A 155 4.59 -13.51 -23.56
C ALA A 155 3.91 -13.02 -24.86
N ARG A 156 4.61 -13.16 -25.98
CA ARG A 156 4.03 -12.91 -27.31
C ARG A 156 3.15 -14.10 -27.69
N LEU A 157 1.88 -13.82 -27.96
CA LEU A 157 0.87 -14.80 -28.34
C LEU A 157 0.62 -14.73 -29.85
N VAL A 158 0.65 -15.88 -30.51
CA VAL A 158 0.30 -16.05 -31.91
C VAL A 158 -0.99 -16.85 -32.00
N THR A 159 -2.07 -16.19 -32.40
CA THR A 159 -3.38 -16.81 -32.59
C THR A 159 -3.56 -17.17 -34.06
N THR A 160 -3.87 -18.42 -34.37
CA THR A 160 -4.15 -18.91 -35.73
C THR A 160 -5.59 -19.41 -35.80
N LEU A 161 -6.38 -18.89 -36.74
CA LEU A 161 -7.75 -19.31 -37.01
C LEU A 161 -7.83 -19.98 -38.38
N THR A 162 -8.42 -21.18 -38.42
CA THR A 162 -8.71 -21.92 -39.66
C THR A 162 -10.21 -22.16 -39.78
N ARG A 163 -10.83 -21.68 -40.87
CA ARG A 163 -12.28 -21.83 -41.10
C ARG A 163 -12.63 -23.28 -41.48
N HIS A 164 -13.80 -23.72 -41.04
CA HIS A 164 -14.42 -24.99 -41.43
C HIS A 164 -15.95 -24.86 -41.47
N PRO A 165 -16.72 -25.80 -42.07
CA PRO A 165 -18.17 -25.65 -42.22
C PRO A 165 -18.94 -25.40 -40.91
N GLY A 166 -18.47 -25.92 -39.78
CA GLY A 166 -19.06 -25.68 -38.45
C GLY A 166 -18.65 -24.37 -37.77
N GLY A 167 -17.87 -23.49 -38.42
CA GLY A 167 -17.29 -22.28 -37.82
C GLY A 167 -15.79 -22.15 -38.07
N ALA A 168 -14.97 -22.16 -37.01
CA ALA A 168 -13.51 -22.17 -37.13
C ALA A 168 -12.83 -22.84 -35.93
N SER A 169 -11.66 -23.43 -36.17
CA SER A 169 -10.72 -23.82 -35.13
C SER A 169 -9.73 -22.69 -34.89
N VAL A 170 -9.40 -22.43 -33.63
CA VAL A 170 -8.51 -21.36 -33.18
C VAL A 170 -7.46 -21.93 -32.24
N GLN A 171 -6.20 -21.73 -32.57
CA GLN A 171 -5.07 -22.17 -31.76
C GLN A 171 -4.25 -20.96 -31.33
N VAL A 172 -3.94 -20.85 -30.04
CA VAL A 172 -3.08 -19.81 -29.49
C VAL A 172 -1.75 -20.45 -29.08
N HIS A 173 -0.66 -19.90 -29.60
CA HIS A 173 0.69 -20.33 -29.27
C HIS A 173 1.42 -19.22 -28.51
N ALA A 174 2.14 -19.57 -27.45
CA ALA A 174 3.12 -18.67 -26.86
C ALA A 174 4.44 -18.82 -27.63
N ARG A 175 5.00 -17.70 -28.08
CA ARG A 175 6.30 -17.64 -28.72
C ARG A 175 7.40 -17.59 -27.66
N ILE A 176 8.32 -18.54 -27.72
CA ILE A 176 9.53 -18.60 -26.90
C ILE A 176 10.70 -18.59 -27.87
N ASP A 177 11.37 -17.45 -28.00
CA ASP A 177 12.39 -17.20 -29.01
C ASP A 177 11.91 -17.49 -30.45
N GLU A 178 12.38 -18.58 -31.05
CA GLU A 178 12.00 -19.08 -32.38
C GLU A 178 10.97 -20.23 -32.33
N SER A 179 10.65 -20.73 -31.14
CA SER A 179 9.72 -21.85 -30.93
C SER A 179 8.32 -21.39 -30.54
N PHE A 180 7.32 -22.22 -30.85
CA PHE A 180 5.92 -21.97 -30.53
C PHE A 180 5.35 -23.12 -29.72
N THR A 181 4.80 -22.81 -28.54
CA THR A 181 4.15 -23.79 -27.66
C THR A 181 2.65 -23.54 -27.66
N LEU A 182 1.85 -24.56 -28.00
CA LEU A 182 0.39 -24.46 -27.96
C LEU A 182 -0.08 -24.28 -26.51
N VAL A 183 -0.69 -23.12 -26.21
CA VAL A 183 -1.21 -22.79 -24.88
C VAL A 183 -2.72 -22.95 -24.79
N TYR A 184 -3.43 -22.76 -25.91
CA TYR A 184 -4.89 -22.81 -25.95
C TYR A 184 -5.38 -23.33 -27.30
N ASP A 185 -6.33 -24.26 -27.28
CA ASP A 185 -7.03 -24.74 -28.46
C ASP A 185 -8.54 -24.52 -28.28
N ALA A 186 -9.21 -24.09 -29.33
CA ALA A 186 -10.59 -23.66 -29.27
C ALA A 186 -11.35 -23.89 -30.57
N VAL A 187 -12.66 -24.08 -30.46
CA VAL A 187 -13.58 -24.14 -31.58
C VAL A 187 -14.64 -23.06 -31.41
N VAL A 188 -14.81 -22.23 -32.43
CA VAL A 188 -15.85 -21.21 -32.49
C VAL A 188 -16.89 -21.59 -33.54
N ALA A 189 -18.16 -21.36 -33.25
CA ALA A 189 -19.26 -21.55 -34.20
C ALA A 189 -19.97 -20.22 -34.45
N ARG A 190 -20.69 -20.11 -35.55
CA ARG A 190 -21.57 -18.96 -35.79
C ARG A 190 -22.81 -19.07 -34.91
N ALA A 191 -23.31 -17.95 -34.39
CA ALA A 191 -24.57 -17.90 -33.65
C ALA A 191 -25.70 -18.61 -34.42
N GLY A 192 -26.44 -19.50 -33.74
CA GLY A 192 -27.57 -20.25 -34.31
C GLY A 192 -27.22 -21.57 -35.00
N THR A 193 -25.93 -21.91 -35.15
CA THR A 193 -25.49 -23.25 -35.60
C THR A 193 -25.02 -24.08 -34.41
N ALA A 194 -25.73 -25.16 -34.09
CA ALA A 194 -25.26 -26.14 -33.11
C ALA A 194 -24.02 -26.83 -33.66
N ALA A 195 -22.87 -26.67 -32.98
CA ALA A 195 -21.68 -27.44 -33.25
C ALA A 195 -21.94 -28.90 -32.86
N ALA A 196 -22.38 -29.71 -33.82
CA ALA A 196 -22.40 -31.15 -33.67
C ALA A 196 -20.95 -31.64 -33.75
N LEU A 197 -20.26 -31.68 -32.61
CA LEU A 197 -19.06 -32.50 -32.49
C LEU A 197 -19.46 -33.95 -32.79
N PRO A 198 -18.74 -34.69 -33.64
CA PRO A 198 -18.99 -36.11 -33.81
C PRO A 198 -18.55 -36.82 -32.53
N ALA A 199 -19.46 -36.94 -31.56
CA ALA A 199 -19.33 -37.92 -30.50
C ALA A 199 -19.32 -39.30 -31.18
N ALA A 200 -18.21 -40.02 -31.04
CA ALA A 200 -18.09 -41.38 -31.56
C ALA A 200 -19.29 -42.20 -31.07
N VAL A 201 -20.02 -42.75 -32.04
CA VAL A 201 -21.21 -43.57 -31.85
C VAL A 201 -20.82 -44.83 -31.07
N ALA A 202 -21.10 -44.86 -29.78
CA ALA A 202 -21.32 -46.09 -29.04
C ALA A 202 -22.83 -46.32 -28.99
N THR A 203 -23.25 -47.44 -29.56
CA THR A 203 -24.61 -47.98 -29.60
C THR A 203 -25.38 -47.79 -28.29
N GLY A 204 -26.52 -47.11 -28.35
CA GLY A 204 -27.47 -47.04 -27.24
C GLY A 204 -28.57 -46.04 -27.54
N VAL A 205 -29.75 -46.54 -27.91
CA VAL A 205 -30.98 -45.74 -28.06
C VAL A 205 -31.33 -45.12 -26.71
N ALA A 206 -31.30 -43.79 -26.63
CA ALA A 206 -32.03 -43.04 -25.61
C ALA A 206 -32.46 -41.69 -26.20
N VAL A 207 -33.76 -41.49 -26.25
CA VAL A 207 -34.42 -40.23 -26.57
C VAL A 207 -34.07 -39.23 -25.45
N ALA A 208 -33.49 -38.09 -25.79
CA ALA A 208 -33.22 -37.02 -24.82
C ALA A 208 -34.31 -35.94 -24.93
N GLU A 209 -35.19 -35.89 -23.93
CA GLU A 209 -35.98 -34.70 -23.59
C GLU A 209 -35.05 -33.62 -22.99
N PRO A 210 -35.39 -32.32 -23.13
CA PRO A 210 -34.60 -31.25 -22.54
C PRO A 210 -34.90 -31.15 -21.04
N VAL A 211 -33.96 -31.60 -20.21
CA VAL A 211 -33.93 -31.25 -18.78
C VAL A 211 -33.39 -29.84 -18.62
N SER A 212 -34.31 -28.91 -18.39
CA SER A 212 -34.02 -27.58 -17.85
C SER A 212 -33.58 -27.75 -16.40
N GLY A 213 -32.34 -27.41 -16.08
CA GLY A 213 -31.75 -27.63 -14.76
C GLY A 213 -30.81 -26.51 -14.31
N ALA A 214 -31.29 -25.74 -13.34
CA ALA A 214 -30.57 -24.97 -12.31
C ALA A 214 -29.60 -23.85 -12.74
N THR A 215 -30.09 -22.62 -12.60
CA THR A 215 -29.30 -21.41 -12.33
C THR A 215 -28.39 -21.64 -11.11
N PRO A 216 -27.07 -21.40 -11.19
CA PRO A 216 -26.24 -21.29 -10.00
C PRO A 216 -26.61 -20.01 -9.25
N ALA A 217 -26.79 -20.13 -7.93
CA ALA A 217 -26.96 -19.01 -7.03
C ALA A 217 -25.74 -18.07 -7.09
N GLU A 218 -25.99 -16.77 -7.22
CA GLU A 218 -25.00 -15.73 -6.97
C GLU A 218 -24.58 -15.80 -5.48
N PRO A 219 -23.28 -15.84 -5.16
CA PRO A 219 -22.84 -15.52 -3.82
C PRO A 219 -23.12 -14.04 -3.55
N GLU A 220 -23.72 -13.76 -2.39
CA GLU A 220 -24.12 -12.43 -1.94
C GLU A 220 -22.94 -11.44 -1.96
N ASP A 221 -23.19 -10.29 -2.59
CA ASP A 221 -22.34 -9.09 -2.62
C ASP A 221 -22.23 -8.46 -1.23
N ASP A 222 -21.25 -8.90 -0.45
CA ASP A 222 -20.74 -8.13 0.70
C ASP A 222 -19.32 -7.56 0.43
N ALA A 223 -18.74 -7.85 -0.74
CA ALA A 223 -17.40 -7.40 -1.13
C ALA A 223 -17.38 -6.10 -1.96
N GLU A 224 -18.52 -5.61 -2.46
CA GLU A 224 -18.57 -4.42 -3.31
C GLU A 224 -18.42 -3.09 -2.53
N ILE A 225 -18.58 -3.07 -1.21
CA ILE A 225 -18.51 -1.82 -0.42
C ILE A 225 -17.08 -1.47 0.04
N LEU A 226 -16.08 -2.36 -0.14
CA LEU A 226 -14.68 -2.13 0.29
C LEU A 226 -13.67 -2.04 -0.87
N GLN A 227 -14.13 -1.99 -2.12
CA GLN A 227 -13.29 -1.62 -3.27
C GLN A 227 -13.22 -0.09 -3.40
N ASP A 228 -12.77 0.59 -2.35
CA ASP A 228 -12.49 2.03 -2.44
C ASP A 228 -11.16 2.22 -3.18
N ASN A 229 -11.22 3.01 -4.26
CA ASN A 229 -10.20 3.19 -5.30
C ASN A 229 -8.93 3.91 -4.81
N LEU A 230 -8.28 3.40 -3.76
CA LEU A 230 -7.09 4.01 -3.15
C LEU A 230 -5.78 3.37 -3.60
N THR A 231 -5.79 2.10 -4.01
CA THR A 231 -4.61 1.37 -4.51
C THR A 231 -4.37 1.52 -6.02
N ALA A 232 -5.29 2.13 -6.77
CA ALA A 232 -5.12 2.34 -8.21
C ALA A 232 -4.00 3.34 -8.57
N GLY A 233 -3.58 4.21 -7.62
CA GLY A 233 -2.56 5.24 -7.86
C GLY A 233 -1.11 4.81 -7.61
N ALA A 234 -0.87 3.69 -6.90
CA ALA A 234 0.44 3.36 -6.33
C ALA A 234 1.02 2.00 -6.75
N GLY A 235 0.42 1.29 -7.70
CA GLY A 235 0.94 -0.01 -8.16
C GLY A 235 0.87 -1.15 -7.13
N LEU A 236 0.20 -0.93 -6.00
CA LEU A 236 0.02 -1.88 -4.89
C LEU A 236 -1.05 -2.96 -5.15
N ALA A 237 -1.46 -3.18 -6.41
CA ALA A 237 -2.41 -4.23 -6.78
C ALA A 237 -1.80 -5.65 -6.71
N ALA A 238 -0.48 -5.77 -6.48
CA ALA A 238 0.21 -7.04 -6.32
C ALA A 238 0.18 -7.49 -4.85
N GLY A 239 -0.80 -8.31 -4.48
CA GLY A 239 -0.77 -9.13 -3.26
C GLY A 239 -1.64 -8.65 -2.11
N PHE A 240 -2.97 -8.73 -2.28
CA PHE A 240 -3.93 -8.68 -1.16
C PHE A 240 -3.89 -9.96 -0.30
N ALA A 241 -2.70 -10.35 0.18
CA ALA A 241 -2.60 -11.25 1.31
C ALA A 241 -2.79 -10.43 2.59
N LYS A 242 -3.62 -10.95 3.51
CA LYS A 242 -3.61 -10.47 4.91
C LYS A 242 -2.20 -10.59 5.45
N TRP A 243 -1.82 -9.67 6.33
CA TRP A 243 -0.53 -9.75 7.01
C TRP A 243 -0.48 -11.05 7.82
N SER A 244 0.65 -11.74 7.75
CA SER A 244 0.92 -12.90 8.59
C SER A 244 2.32 -12.80 9.19
N PRO A 245 2.53 -13.32 10.41
CA PRO A 245 3.87 -13.37 11.01
C PRO A 245 4.91 -14.09 10.13
N ASP A 246 4.46 -15.05 9.32
CA ASP A 246 5.31 -15.86 8.42
C ASP A 246 5.61 -15.18 7.07
N SER A 247 5.00 -14.02 6.79
CA SER A 247 5.16 -13.30 5.51
C SER A 247 6.53 -12.63 5.36
N GLY A 248 7.23 -12.40 6.47
CA GLY A 248 8.48 -11.63 6.51
C GLY A 248 8.31 -10.11 6.41
N GLU A 249 7.07 -9.61 6.27
CA GLU A 249 6.72 -8.19 6.34
C GLU A 249 6.58 -7.77 7.82
N THR A 250 7.17 -6.64 8.21
CA THR A 250 7.03 -6.13 9.58
C THR A 250 5.67 -5.47 9.80
N VAL A 251 5.21 -5.40 11.05
CA VAL A 251 4.00 -4.62 11.41
C VAL A 251 4.18 -3.16 11.02
N HIS A 252 5.39 -2.62 11.20
CA HIS A 252 5.79 -1.27 10.79
C HIS A 252 5.54 -1.02 9.30
N ASP A 253 6.13 -1.84 8.42
CA ASP A 253 6.04 -1.66 6.97
C ASP A 253 4.60 -1.76 6.47
N ARG A 254 3.83 -2.70 7.04
CA ARG A 254 2.43 -2.89 6.67
C ARG A 254 1.54 -1.75 7.15
N LEU A 255 1.74 -1.27 8.39
CA LEU A 255 1.03 -0.11 8.92
C LEU A 255 1.35 1.15 8.11
N ALA A 256 2.62 1.33 7.73
CA ALA A 256 3.08 2.42 6.87
C ALA A 256 2.37 2.40 5.50
N ALA A 257 2.23 1.23 4.89
CA ALA A 257 1.53 1.07 3.62
C ALA A 257 0.03 1.41 3.74
N ILE A 258 -0.63 0.98 4.81
CA ILE A 258 -2.05 1.27 5.06
C ILE A 258 -2.28 2.78 5.25
N VAL A 259 -1.50 3.41 6.13
CA VAL A 259 -1.66 4.83 6.46
C VAL A 259 -1.19 5.72 5.31
N GLY A 260 -0.08 5.37 4.66
CA GLY A 260 0.45 6.08 3.50
C GLY A 260 -0.54 6.06 2.34
N GLY A 261 -1.12 4.89 2.05
CA GLY A 261 -2.19 4.76 1.05
C GLY A 261 -3.43 5.59 1.39
N ALA A 262 -3.84 5.63 2.67
CA ALA A 262 -4.98 6.42 3.12
C ALA A 262 -4.78 7.93 2.91
N MET A 263 -3.55 8.40 3.07
CA MET A 263 -3.21 9.82 3.04
C MET A 263 -2.58 10.31 1.73
N GLY A 264 -2.23 9.39 0.84
CA GLY A 264 -1.48 9.68 -0.38
C GLY A 264 0.01 9.99 -0.13
N TYR A 265 0.56 9.57 1.00
CA TYR A 265 1.99 9.61 1.29
C TYR A 265 2.66 8.28 0.96
N GLU A 266 3.94 8.33 0.59
CA GLU A 266 4.74 7.10 0.56
C GLU A 266 5.02 6.64 2.00
N PRO A 267 5.12 5.32 2.27
CA PRO A 267 5.42 4.77 3.60
C PRO A 267 6.63 5.42 4.30
N GLU A 268 7.64 5.80 3.52
CA GLU A 268 8.90 6.41 3.99
C GLU A 268 8.75 7.88 4.41
N ASP A 269 7.72 8.58 3.91
CA ASP A 269 7.52 10.02 4.11
C ASP A 269 6.49 10.31 5.22
N LEU A 270 5.96 9.27 5.87
CA LEU A 270 4.99 9.42 6.96
C LEU A 270 5.66 10.00 8.22
N PRO A 271 5.06 11.02 8.86
CA PRO A 271 5.57 11.56 10.11
C PRO A 271 5.14 10.69 11.30
N TRP A 272 5.94 9.69 11.65
CA TRP A 272 5.63 8.70 12.69
C TRP A 272 5.47 9.26 14.11
N GLU A 273 6.12 10.38 14.39
CA GLU A 273 6.17 11.00 15.72
C GLU A 273 4.96 11.92 15.98
N VAL A 274 4.29 12.39 14.92
CA VAL A 274 3.20 13.36 15.01
C VAL A 274 1.89 12.67 15.42
N PRO A 275 1.14 13.21 16.40
CA PRO A 275 -0.16 12.67 16.78
C PRO A 275 -1.14 12.62 15.60
N LEU A 276 -1.94 11.55 15.52
CA LEU A 276 -2.87 11.34 14.40
C LEU A 276 -3.88 12.49 14.24
N ILE A 277 -4.28 13.16 15.32
CA ILE A 277 -5.17 14.34 15.26
C ILE A 277 -4.53 15.55 14.56
N GLU A 278 -3.23 15.76 14.73
CA GLU A 278 -2.48 16.86 14.09
C GLU A 278 -2.16 16.57 12.64
N LEU A 279 -2.17 15.29 12.28
CA LEU A 279 -2.01 14.79 10.93
C LEU A 279 -3.24 15.02 10.03
N GLY A 280 -4.31 15.62 10.58
CA GLY A 280 -5.52 15.96 9.84
C GLY A 280 -6.39 14.74 9.53
N LEU A 281 -6.23 13.65 10.27
CA LEU A 281 -7.11 12.48 10.21
C LEU A 281 -8.51 12.89 10.68
N ASP A 282 -9.35 13.25 9.70
CA ASP A 282 -10.76 13.44 9.93
C ASP A 282 -11.41 12.14 10.49
N SER A 283 -12.59 12.28 11.10
CA SER A 283 -13.27 11.14 11.70
C SER A 283 -13.64 10.02 10.72
N LEU A 284 -13.55 10.26 9.40
CA LEU A 284 -13.83 9.27 8.36
C LEU A 284 -12.57 8.47 8.00
N MET A 285 -11.43 9.14 7.78
CA MET A 285 -10.14 8.54 7.49
C MET A 285 -9.66 7.69 8.67
N ALA A 286 -9.86 8.15 9.91
CA ALA A 286 -9.52 7.37 11.10
C ALA A 286 -10.31 6.04 11.17
N VAL A 287 -11.60 6.07 10.84
CA VAL A 287 -12.44 4.86 10.80
C VAL A 287 -12.04 3.93 9.64
N ARG A 288 -11.61 4.48 8.51
CA ARG A 288 -11.13 3.67 7.38
C ARG A 288 -9.82 2.97 7.68
N ILE A 289 -8.85 3.70 8.25
CA ILE A 289 -7.56 3.13 8.68
C ILE A 289 -7.79 2.05 9.73
N LYS A 290 -8.63 2.32 10.74
CA LYS A 290 -9.08 1.32 11.73
C LYS A 290 -9.52 0.03 11.05
N ASN A 291 -10.57 0.10 10.22
CA ASN A 291 -11.19 -1.08 9.64
C ASN A 291 -10.20 -1.83 8.76
N ARG A 292 -9.29 -1.12 8.11
CA ARG A 292 -8.24 -1.72 7.29
C ARG A 292 -7.19 -2.45 8.13
N VAL A 293 -6.75 -1.85 9.24
CA VAL A 293 -5.82 -2.48 10.19
C VAL A 293 -6.46 -3.73 10.81
N GLU A 294 -7.71 -3.64 11.26
CA GLU A 294 -8.46 -4.78 11.80
C GLU A 294 -8.55 -5.93 10.79
N TYR A 295 -8.84 -5.61 9.53
CA TYR A 295 -8.92 -6.62 8.47
C TYR A 295 -7.56 -7.23 8.09
N ASP A 296 -6.53 -6.40 7.91
CA ASP A 296 -5.22 -6.84 7.40
C ASP A 296 -4.44 -7.63 8.46
N PHE A 297 -4.56 -7.28 9.75
CA PHE A 297 -3.93 -8.00 10.86
C PHE A 297 -4.85 -9.03 11.53
N ASP A 298 -6.07 -9.19 11.02
CA ASP A 298 -7.10 -10.09 11.53
C ASP A 298 -7.43 -9.84 13.02
N LEU A 299 -7.49 -8.57 13.44
CA LEU A 299 -7.69 -8.19 14.83
C LEU A 299 -9.19 -8.07 15.18
N PRO A 300 -9.60 -8.41 16.42
CA PRO A 300 -10.94 -8.10 16.92
C PRO A 300 -11.17 -6.58 16.99
N PRO A 301 -12.43 -6.11 17.07
CA PRO A 301 -12.76 -4.68 17.03
C PRO A 301 -12.11 -3.89 18.17
N ILE A 302 -11.22 -2.95 17.85
CA ILE A 302 -10.52 -2.11 18.83
C ILE A 302 -11.26 -0.78 18.96
N GLN A 303 -11.49 -0.29 20.18
CA GLN A 303 -11.99 1.09 20.35
C GLN A 303 -10.86 2.09 20.14
N LEU A 304 -10.90 2.77 18.99
CA LEU A 304 -9.93 3.82 18.60
C LEU A 304 -9.97 5.10 19.45
N THR A 305 -10.80 5.19 20.48
CA THR A 305 -10.78 6.33 21.40
C THR A 305 -9.40 6.49 22.07
N ALA A 306 -8.66 5.40 22.29
CA ALA A 306 -7.29 5.45 22.81
C ALA A 306 -6.23 5.85 21.76
N VAL A 307 -6.56 5.79 20.46
CA VAL A 307 -5.62 6.00 19.34
C VAL A 307 -5.67 7.44 18.81
N ARG A 308 -6.70 8.22 19.15
CA ARG A 308 -6.90 9.57 18.59
C ARG A 308 -5.76 10.53 18.92
N ASP A 309 -5.18 10.41 20.11
CA ASP A 309 -4.08 11.25 20.59
C ASP A 309 -2.72 10.51 20.50
N ALA A 310 -2.71 9.29 19.95
CA ALA A 310 -1.52 8.48 19.76
C ALA A 310 -0.80 8.85 18.45
N ASN A 311 0.51 8.61 18.40
CA ASN A 311 1.30 8.66 17.17
C ASN A 311 1.41 7.25 16.55
N LEU A 312 1.98 7.14 15.34
CA LEU A 312 2.02 5.86 14.62
C LEU A 312 2.85 4.79 15.35
N TYR A 313 3.88 5.19 16.12
CA TYR A 313 4.65 4.25 16.96
C TYR A 313 3.80 3.61 18.06
N ALA A 314 2.93 4.37 18.71
CA ALA A 314 2.04 3.84 19.73
C ALA A 314 0.99 2.88 19.13
N VAL A 315 0.51 3.16 17.91
CA VAL A 315 -0.39 2.26 17.18
C VAL A 315 0.30 0.96 16.78
N GLU A 316 1.55 1.04 16.30
CA GLU A 316 2.37 -0.14 16.00
C GLU A 316 2.51 -1.06 17.22
N LYS A 317 2.87 -0.49 18.38
CA LYS A 317 3.00 -1.25 19.64
C LYS A 317 1.68 -1.88 20.08
N LEU A 318 0.57 -1.19 19.88
CA LEU A 318 -0.77 -1.71 20.20
C LEU A 318 -1.13 -2.90 19.30
N ILE A 319 -0.81 -2.82 18.01
CA ILE A 319 -1.01 -3.91 17.06
C ILE A 319 -0.13 -5.12 17.42
N GLU A 320 1.15 -4.90 17.70
CA GLU A 320 2.06 -5.97 18.16
C GLU A 320 1.50 -6.68 19.40
N TYR A 321 1.08 -5.93 20.41
CA TYR A 321 0.49 -6.48 21.63
C TYR A 321 -0.79 -7.27 21.33
N ALA A 322 -1.66 -6.75 20.46
CA ALA A 322 -2.92 -7.41 20.08
C ALA A 322 -2.71 -8.68 19.26
N ILE A 323 -1.63 -8.77 18.49
CA ILE A 323 -1.23 -9.99 17.78
C ILE A 323 -0.75 -11.05 18.78
N GLU A 324 0.04 -10.65 19.79
CA GLU A 324 0.59 -11.53 20.81
C GLU A 324 -0.45 -12.04 21.81
N HIS A 325 -1.45 -11.22 22.17
CA HIS A 325 -2.45 -11.49 23.22
C HIS A 325 -3.87 -11.61 22.66
N ARG A 326 -4.03 -12.29 21.52
CA ARG A 326 -5.29 -12.34 20.76
C ARG A 326 -6.50 -12.80 21.59
N ASP A 327 -6.34 -13.84 22.40
CA ASP A 327 -7.42 -14.40 23.24
C ASP A 327 -7.93 -13.38 24.28
N GLU A 328 -7.02 -12.61 24.89
CA GLU A 328 -7.37 -11.59 25.88
C GLU A 328 -8.09 -10.40 25.23
N VAL A 329 -7.68 -10.01 24.02
CA VAL A 329 -8.34 -8.94 23.26
C VAL A 329 -9.72 -9.39 22.77
N GLU A 330 -9.89 -10.66 22.42
CA GLU A 330 -11.19 -11.24 22.07
C GLU A 330 -12.15 -11.26 23.26
N ASP A 331 -11.71 -11.69 24.44
CA ASP A 331 -12.49 -11.65 25.68
C ASP A 331 -12.91 -10.21 26.05
N LEU A 332 -12.01 -9.23 25.87
CA LEU A 332 -12.30 -7.81 26.07
C LEU A 332 -13.32 -7.28 25.05
N ALA A 333 -13.20 -7.67 23.78
CA ALA A 333 -14.15 -7.29 22.73
C ALA A 333 -15.54 -7.91 22.95
N GLU A 334 -15.60 -9.15 23.44
CA GLU A 334 -16.85 -9.80 23.85
C GLU A 334 -17.49 -9.12 25.06
N ALA A 335 -16.71 -8.74 26.07
CA ALA A 335 -17.18 -8.01 27.25
C ALA A 335 -17.70 -6.59 26.94
N GLN A 336 -17.28 -6.03 25.81
CA GLN A 336 -17.67 -4.71 25.30
C GLN A 336 -18.83 -4.76 24.30
N LYS A 337 -19.20 -5.95 23.82
CA LYS A 337 -20.22 -6.14 22.80
C LYS A 337 -21.60 -5.67 23.30
N GLY A 338 -22.13 -4.64 22.66
CA GLY A 338 -23.44 -4.06 22.99
C GLY A 338 -23.42 -2.84 23.94
N LYS A 339 -22.23 -2.40 24.39
CA LYS A 339 -22.05 -1.15 25.14
C LYS A 339 -21.71 0.00 24.18
N THR A 340 -22.16 1.20 24.48
CA THR A 340 -21.79 2.40 23.71
C THR A 340 -20.36 2.85 24.03
N ALA A 341 -19.72 3.58 23.11
CA ALA A 341 -18.35 4.07 23.30
C ALA A 341 -18.18 4.92 24.58
N GLU A 342 -19.23 5.63 25.01
CA GLU A 342 -19.26 6.41 26.26
C GLU A 342 -19.36 5.52 27.51
N GLU A 343 -20.15 4.44 27.46
CA GLU A 343 -20.28 3.48 28.56
C GLU A 343 -18.99 2.68 28.78
N ILE A 344 -18.30 2.30 27.69
CA ILE A 344 -17.03 1.58 27.79
C ILE A 344 -15.92 2.50 28.32
N ALA A 345 -15.86 3.75 27.87
CA ALA A 345 -14.93 4.74 28.40
C ALA A 345 -15.17 5.02 29.89
N ALA A 346 -16.44 5.07 30.32
CA ALA A 346 -16.81 5.25 31.72
C ALA A 346 -16.43 4.03 32.58
N GLU A 347 -16.70 2.81 32.10
CA GLU A 347 -16.38 1.56 32.81
C GLU A 347 -14.88 1.30 32.87
N GLN A 348 -14.12 1.62 31.81
CA GLN A 348 -12.66 1.57 31.83
C GLN A 348 -12.07 2.64 32.76
N ALA A 349 -12.64 3.84 32.82
CA ALA A 349 -12.23 4.88 33.78
C ALA A 349 -12.57 4.50 35.23
N GLU A 350 -13.65 3.75 35.46
CA GLU A 350 -14.06 3.25 36.78
C GLU A 350 -13.20 2.06 37.22
N LEU A 351 -12.89 1.13 36.31
CA LEU A 351 -12.04 -0.04 36.55
C LEU A 351 -10.57 0.34 36.78
N MET A 352 -10.11 1.42 36.15
CA MET A 352 -8.75 1.96 36.31
C MET A 352 -8.58 2.90 37.50
N GLY A 353 -9.64 3.18 38.25
CA GLY A 353 -9.61 4.14 39.37
C GLY A 353 -9.60 5.57 38.86
N GLY A 354 -10.67 6.31 39.15
CA GLY A 354 -10.89 7.65 38.61
C GLY A 354 -9.72 8.63 38.80
N ALA A 355 -9.26 9.15 37.65
CA ALA A 355 -8.54 10.42 37.37
C ALA A 355 -7.10 10.31 36.80
N SER A 356 -6.98 10.71 35.52
CA SER A 356 -5.79 11.20 34.76
C SER A 356 -4.87 10.23 33.97
N THR A 357 -5.49 9.49 33.05
CA THR A 357 -5.20 9.26 31.61
C THR A 357 -3.82 9.04 30.96
N VAL A 358 -2.63 9.38 31.45
CA VAL A 358 -1.40 9.08 30.65
C VAL A 358 -0.18 8.71 31.50
N ALA A 359 0.09 9.45 32.58
CA ALA A 359 1.28 9.26 33.40
C ALA A 359 1.31 7.89 34.13
N GLU A 360 0.14 7.32 34.44
CA GLU A 360 0.07 6.00 35.09
C GLU A 360 0.21 4.84 34.10
N LEU A 361 -0.13 5.03 32.82
CA LEU A 361 0.14 4.05 31.77
C LEU A 361 1.64 3.99 31.46
N GLU A 362 2.31 5.16 31.42
CA GLU A 362 3.78 5.24 31.35
C GLU A 362 4.44 4.59 32.57
N ALA A 363 3.90 4.80 33.77
CA ALA A 363 4.43 4.18 34.99
C ALA A 363 4.25 2.65 35.02
N LYS A 364 3.13 2.13 34.50
CA LYS A 364 2.88 0.68 34.43
C LYS A 364 3.69 -0.02 33.33
N LEU A 365 3.93 0.63 32.19
CA LEU A 365 4.85 0.11 31.16
C LEU A 365 6.32 0.14 31.64
N ALA A 366 6.70 1.14 32.44
CA ALA A 366 8.01 1.20 33.07
C ALA A 366 8.21 0.08 34.12
N ASP A 367 7.17 -0.26 34.89
CA ASP A 367 7.21 -1.34 35.90
C ASP A 367 7.19 -2.75 35.26
N ALA A 368 6.64 -2.87 34.04
CA ALA A 368 6.65 -4.10 33.22
C ALA A 368 7.97 -4.30 32.44
N GLY A 369 8.94 -3.38 32.53
CA GLY A 369 10.28 -3.55 31.98
C GLY A 369 10.48 -3.16 30.50
N HIS A 370 9.54 -2.46 29.88
CA HIS A 370 9.66 -1.97 28.50
C HIS A 370 9.41 -0.45 28.42
N PRO A 371 10.43 0.38 28.71
CA PRO A 371 10.30 1.83 28.60
C PRO A 371 10.18 2.26 27.13
N ILE A 372 9.28 3.22 26.86
CA ILE A 372 9.27 3.96 25.61
C ILE A 372 10.52 4.85 25.62
N ALA A 373 11.46 4.52 24.73
CA ALA A 373 12.72 5.22 24.48
C ALA A 373 13.71 5.31 25.66
N ALA A 374 14.67 4.38 25.70
CA ALA A 374 16.03 4.72 26.10
C ALA A 374 16.87 4.90 24.80
N PRO A 375 17.61 6.01 24.62
CA PRO A 375 18.59 6.07 23.56
C PRO A 375 19.62 4.96 23.81
N GLY A 376 19.88 4.15 22.80
CA GLY A 376 20.85 3.06 22.88
C GLY A 376 22.19 3.58 23.39
N SER A 377 22.52 3.24 24.63
CA SER A 377 23.88 3.32 25.14
C SER A 377 24.51 1.95 24.95
N ASP A 378 25.21 1.78 23.83
CA ASP A 378 26.45 1.03 23.86
C ASP A 378 27.45 1.66 22.87
N VAL A 379 28.52 2.16 23.46
CA VAL A 379 29.76 2.54 22.79
C VAL A 379 30.74 1.39 23.01
N ALA A 380 31.22 0.80 21.93
CA ALA A 380 32.57 0.26 21.80
C ALA A 380 33.03 0.35 20.35
#